data_AF-A0A9E0B7B7-F1
#
_entry.id   AF-A0A9E0B7B7-F1
#
_cell.length_a   1.000
_cell.length_b   1.000
_cell.length_c   1.000
_cell.angle_alpha   90.00
_cell.angle_beta   90.00
_cell.angle_gamma   90.00
#
_symmetry.space_group_name_H-M   'P 1'
#
loop_
_entity.id
_entity.type
_entity.pdbx_description
1 polymer ?
#
loop_
_entity_poly.entity_id
_entity_poly.type
_entity_poly.pdbx_seq_one_letter_code
_entity_poly.pdbx_strand_id
1 'polypeptide(L)' 'MGPISQFMQHHYRHFNSAALMDAAKGYETHLNEGGKMMITLAGAMSTAELGISLAEIIRQGKVD' A
#
# COMPACT_ATOMS: atom_id res chain seq x y z
N MET A 1 -11.42 0.26 8.16
CA MET A 1 -11.13 -0.78 7.14
C MET A 1 -12.36 -1.07 6.28
N GLY A 2 -12.20 -1.05 4.96
CA GLY A 2 -13.30 -1.26 4.00
C GLY A 2 -13.52 -2.74 3.63
N PRO A 3 -14.48 -3.06 2.73
CA PRO A 3 -14.84 -4.44 2.37
C PRO A 3 -13.66 -5.29 1.88
N ILE A 4 -12.75 -4.72 1.08
CA ILE A 4 -11.56 -5.42 0.58
C ILE A 4 -10.57 -5.72 1.70
N SER A 5 -10.36 -4.78 2.63
CA SER A 5 -9.48 -4.99 3.78
C SER A 5 -9.97 -6.14 4.66
N GLN A 6 -11.30 -6.23 4.86
CA GLN A 6 -11.91 -7.32 5.64
C GLN A 6 -11.76 -8.68 4.95
N PHE A 7 -11.96 -8.73 3.62
CA PHE A 7 -11.72 -9.92 2.82
C PHE A 7 -10.25 -10.39 2.94
N MET A 8 -9.30 -9.47 2.74
CA MET A 8 -7.87 -9.78 2.85
C MET A 8 -7.53 -10.26 4.26
N GLN A 9 -8.03 -9.59 5.31
CA GLN A 9 -7.79 -10.01 6.69
C GLN A 9 -8.29 -11.43 6.98
N HIS A 10 -9.41 -11.83 6.38
CA HIS A 10 -9.95 -13.18 6.56
C HIS A 10 -9.17 -14.22 5.75
N HIS A 11 -8.79 -13.92 4.50
CA HIS A 11 -8.25 -14.93 3.59
C HIS A 11 -6.72 -14.96 3.51
N TYR A 12 -6.03 -13.84 3.70
CA TYR A 12 -4.60 -13.69 3.41
C TYR A 12 -3.76 -13.94 4.67
N ARG A 13 -3.81 -15.17 5.19
CA ARG A 13 -3.22 -15.55 6.48
C ARG A 13 -1.83 -16.18 6.42
N HIS A 14 -1.37 -16.60 5.23
CA HIS A 14 -0.13 -17.38 5.11
C HIS A 14 0.74 -16.95 3.92
N PHE A 15 2.05 -17.23 4.04
CA PHE A 15 3.05 -17.00 2.98
C PHE A 15 3.03 -15.56 2.45
N ASN A 16 3.16 -15.39 1.13
CA ASN A 16 3.17 -14.08 0.46
C ASN A 16 1.88 -13.28 0.69
N SER A 17 0.75 -13.96 0.90
CA SER A 17 -0.53 -13.27 1.16
C SER A 17 -0.53 -12.58 2.54
N ALA A 18 0.04 -13.24 3.57
CA ALA A 18 0.20 -12.63 4.89
C ALA A 18 1.13 -11.42 4.83
N ALA A 19 2.25 -11.53 4.10
CA ALA A 19 3.20 -10.44 3.93
C ALA A 19 2.55 -9.17 3.36
N LEU A 20 1.62 -9.32 2.41
CA LEU A 20 0.85 -8.19 1.88
C LEU A 20 -0.04 -7.54 2.95
N MET A 21 -0.71 -8.34 3.78
CA MET A 21 -1.55 -7.83 4.86
C MET A 21 -0.72 -7.09 5.93
N ASP A 22 0.45 -7.64 6.27
CA ASP A 22 1.35 -7.04 7.25
C ASP A 22 1.95 -5.74 6.73
N ALA A 23 2.34 -5.68 5.46
CA ALA A 23 2.79 -4.45 4.80
C ALA A 23 1.70 -3.37 4.79
N ALA A 24 0.44 -3.74 4.51
CA ALA A 24 -0.68 -2.79 4.52
C ALA A 24 -0.93 -2.19 5.92
N LYS A 25 -0.91 -3.02 6.97
CA LYS A 25 -1.06 -2.56 8.36
C LYS A 25 0.13 -1.71 8.82
N GLY A 26 1.35 -2.11 8.44
CA GLY A 26 2.57 -1.36 8.74
C GLY A 26 2.52 0.04 8.12
N TYR A 27 2.08 0.15 6.87
CA TYR A 27 1.91 1.44 6.20
C TYR A 27 0.83 2.31 6.86
N GLU A 28 -0.33 1.74 7.21
CA GLU A 28 -1.38 2.47 7.94
C GLU A 28 -0.85 3.03 9.27
N THR A 29 -0.07 2.24 10.01
CA THR A 29 0.57 2.67 11.26
C THR A 29 1.56 3.81 11.01
N HIS A 30 2.45 3.66 10.02
CA HIS A 30 3.43 4.69 9.65
C HIS A 30 2.76 6.03 9.29
N LEU A 31 1.65 6.00 8.55
CA LEU A 31 0.86 7.19 8.23
C LEU A 31 0.22 7.81 9.49
N ASN A 32 -0.33 6.99 10.38
CA ASN A 32 -0.96 7.47 11.62
C ASN A 32 0.04 8.13 12.57
N GLU A 33 1.32 7.71 12.50
CA GLU A 33 2.43 8.31 13.24
C GLU A 33 2.96 9.61 12.58
N GLY A 34 2.32 10.07 11.49
CA GLY A 34 2.73 11.27 10.74
C GLY A 34 3.87 11.01 9.76
N GLY A 35 4.25 9.75 9.56
CA GLY A 35 5.22 9.33 8.56
C GLY A 35 4.66 9.41 7.14
N LYS A 36 5.57 9.47 6.17
CA LYS A 36 5.28 9.39 4.74
C LYS A 36 6.11 8.30 4.09
N MET A 37 5.59 7.68 3.04
CA MET A 37 6.28 6.62 2.32
C MET A 37 7.19 7.21 1.23
N MET A 38 8.42 6.73 1.14
CA MET A 38 9.26 6.91 -0.04
C MET A 38 9.03 5.73 -0.99
N ILE A 39 8.81 6.01 -2.28
CA ILE A 39 8.59 4.95 -3.29
C ILE A 39 9.73 4.95 -4.31
N THR A 40 10.33 3.77 -4.53
CA THR A 40 11.20 3.50 -5.67
C THR A 40 10.50 2.53 -6.61
N LEU A 41 10.26 2.94 -7.86
CA LEU A 41 9.49 2.17 -8.82
C LEU A 41 10.37 1.71 -10.00
N ALA A 42 10.31 0.42 -10.33
CA ALA A 42 10.95 -0.10 -11.54
C ALA A 42 10.21 0.36 -12.80
N GLY A 43 10.94 0.54 -13.91
CA GLY A 43 10.37 1.03 -15.18
C GLY A 43 9.18 0.21 -15.69
N ALA A 44 9.24 -1.12 -15.60
CA ALA A 44 8.14 -2.00 -16.01
C ALA A 44 6.83 -1.75 -15.24
N MET A 45 6.93 -1.38 -13.96
CA MET A 45 5.76 -1.07 -13.13
C MET A 45 5.14 0.30 -13.48
N SER A 46 5.96 1.24 -13.99
CA SER A 46 5.47 2.49 -14.57
C SER A 46 4.73 2.23 -15.88
N THR A 47 5.21 1.32 -16.73
CA THR A 47 4.52 0.90 -17.95
C THR A 47 3.19 0.19 -17.63
N ALA A 48 3.13 -0.54 -16.51
CA ALA A 48 1.89 -1.11 -15.98
C ALA A 48 0.96 -0.08 -15.31
N GLU A 49 1.24 1.21 -15.47
CA GLU A 49 0.39 2.34 -15.05
C GLU A 49 0.13 2.45 -13.54
N LEU A 50 0.98 1.84 -12.69
CA LEU A 50 0.84 1.99 -11.23
C LEU A 50 0.94 3.45 -10.77
N GLY A 51 1.59 4.31 -11.56
CA GLY A 51 1.63 5.76 -11.33
C GLY A 51 0.23 6.40 -11.21
N ILE A 52 -0.79 5.88 -11.92
CA ILE A 52 -2.16 6.40 -11.85
C ILE A 52 -2.75 6.17 -10.45
N SER A 53 -2.56 4.97 -9.90
CA SER A 53 -3.00 4.64 -8.54
C SER A 53 -2.21 5.41 -7.48
N LEU A 54 -0.92 5.63 -7.70
CA LEU A 54 -0.05 6.38 -6.79
C LEU A 54 -0.32 7.88 -6.80
N ALA A 55 -0.74 8.45 -7.93
CA ALA A 55 -0.92 9.89 -8.10
C ALA A 55 -1.87 10.49 -7.05
N GLU A 56 -2.94 9.78 -6.69
CA GLU A 56 -3.89 10.25 -5.68
C GLU A 56 -3.28 10.27 -4.27
N ILE A 57 -2.53 9.24 -3.89
CA ILE A 57 -1.92 9.20 -2.55
C ILE A 57 -0.74 10.18 -2.42
N ILE A 58 -0.05 10.49 -3.53
CA ILE A 58 0.94 11.57 -3.60
C ILE A 58 0.26 12.93 -3.40
N ARG A 59 -0.86 13.20 -4.09
CA ARG A 59 -1.63 14.46 -3.89
C ARG A 59 -2.13 14.61 -2.45
N GLN A 60 -2.44 13.51 -1.78
CA GLN A 60 -2.83 13.49 -0.37
C GLN A 60 -1.63 13.59 0.59
N GLY A 61 -0.40 13.69 0.10
CA GLY A 61 0.82 13.85 0.91
C GLY A 61 1.21 12.61 1.71
N LYS A 62 0.72 11.42 1.33
CA LYS A 62 1.03 10.14 2.01
C LYS A 62 2.33 9.51 1.50
N VAL A 63 2.79 9.96 0.34
CA VAL A 63 4.03 9.57 -0.32
C VAL A 63 4.82 10.84 -0.62
N ASP A 64 6.14 10.80 -0.40
CA ASP A 64 7.10 11.85 -0.81
C ASP A 64 7.83 11.47 -2.11
#